data_AF-A0A7V9C2U4-F1
#
_entry.id   AF-A0A7V9C2U4-F1
#
_cell.length_a   1.000
_cell.length_b   1.000
_cell.length_c   1.000
_cell.angle_alpha   90.00
_cell.angle_beta   90.00
_cell.angle_gamma   90.00
#
_symmetry.space_group_name_H-M   'P 1'
#
loop_
_entity.id
_entity.type
_entity.pdbx_description
1 polymer ?
#
loop_
_entity_poly.entity_id
_entity_poly.type
_entity_poly.pdbx_seq_one_letter_code
_entity_poly.pdbx_strand_id
1 'polypeptide(L)'
;MTGINKLNDAKSGGIITWAEVSQIHKIRNGIYQRNGQLISLLTDFGRINPCYPDLYGNTADTIFYTGSGRRGDQKLDAPNRALLDAVAIEISVPLFNKLSVGRWEFLGFWRVLDGKYIFDEKADRMVWKFTLKKTELC
;
A
#
# COMPACT_ATOMS: atom_id res chain seq x y z
N MET A 1 3.73 -9.29 -22.73
CA MET A 1 2.72 -8.41 -22.11
C MET A 1 3.26 -7.96 -20.77
N THR A 2 3.38 -6.65 -20.54
CA THR A 2 3.83 -6.06 -19.27
C THR A 2 2.82 -6.41 -18.16
N GLY A 3 3.29 -6.65 -16.92
CA GLY A 3 2.43 -7.09 -15.81
C GLY A 3 1.23 -6.17 -15.51
N ILE A 4 1.33 -4.88 -15.84
CA ILE A 4 0.26 -3.88 -15.69
C ILE A 4 -0.95 -4.20 -16.56
N ASN A 5 -0.75 -4.65 -17.81
CA ASN A 5 -1.87 -4.98 -18.70
C ASN A 5 -2.71 -6.13 -18.16
N LYS A 6 -2.10 -7.08 -17.42
CA LYS A 6 -2.81 -8.19 -16.79
C LYS A 6 -3.66 -7.76 -15.58
N LEU A 7 -3.33 -6.63 -14.93
CA LEU A 7 -4.12 -6.10 -13.83
C LEU A 7 -5.32 -5.28 -14.29
N ASN A 8 -5.24 -4.63 -15.46
CA ASN A 8 -6.39 -3.92 -16.01
C ASN A 8 -7.55 -4.89 -16.31
N ASP A 9 -7.23 -6.15 -16.65
CA ASP A 9 -8.21 -7.23 -16.80
C ASP A 9 -8.58 -7.89 -15.46
N ALA A 10 -7.76 -7.71 -14.41
CA ALA A 10 -8.02 -8.29 -13.10
C ALA A 10 -9.08 -7.48 -12.35
N LYS A 11 -10.21 -8.11 -12.06
CA LYS A 11 -11.25 -7.49 -11.23
C LYS A 11 -10.74 -7.31 -9.80
N SER A 12 -11.02 -6.15 -9.20
CA SER A 12 -10.85 -5.95 -7.75
C SER A 12 -11.56 -7.08 -6.98
N GLY A 13 -10.89 -7.63 -5.97
CA GLY A 13 -11.32 -8.83 -5.23
C GLY A 13 -10.82 -10.15 -5.85
N GLY A 14 -10.16 -10.11 -7.01
CA GLY A 14 -9.56 -11.28 -7.64
C GLY A 14 -8.40 -11.84 -6.82
N ILE A 15 -8.37 -13.16 -6.65
CA ILE A 15 -7.26 -13.86 -5.99
C ILE A 15 -6.16 -14.12 -7.01
N ILE A 16 -4.94 -13.68 -6.70
CA ILE A 16 -3.75 -13.83 -7.52
C ILE A 16 -2.58 -14.43 -6.73
N THR A 17 -1.61 -14.96 -7.45
CA THR A 17 -0.41 -15.58 -6.88
C THR A 17 0.69 -14.55 -6.63
N TRP A 18 1.67 -14.91 -5.79
CA TRP A 18 2.90 -14.10 -5.68
C TRP A 18 3.63 -13.95 -7.03
N ALA A 19 3.57 -14.95 -7.91
CA ALA A 19 4.22 -14.87 -9.22
C ALA A 19 3.62 -13.75 -10.08
N GLU A 20 2.33 -13.45 -9.90
CA GLU A 20 1.62 -12.37 -10.57
C GLU A 20 1.85 -11.03 -9.87
N VAL A 21 1.73 -10.97 -8.54
CA VAL A 21 2.07 -9.77 -7.74
C VAL A 21 3.49 -9.29 -8.05
N SER A 22 4.46 -10.22 -8.08
CA SER A 22 5.87 -9.92 -8.33
C SER A 22 6.20 -9.54 -9.77
N GLN A 23 5.23 -9.55 -10.69
CA GLN A 23 5.40 -8.88 -11.99
C GLN A 23 5.42 -7.36 -11.83
N ILE A 24 4.81 -6.82 -10.77
CA ILE A 24 4.71 -5.38 -10.51
C ILE A 24 5.41 -5.03 -9.21
N HIS A 25 5.06 -5.69 -8.11
CA HIS A 25 5.58 -5.42 -6.78
C HIS A 25 6.84 -6.28 -6.51
N LYS A 26 8.02 -5.70 -6.70
CA LYS A 26 9.29 -6.46 -6.80
C LYS A 26 9.95 -6.81 -5.47
N ILE A 27 9.40 -6.36 -4.34
CA ILE A 27 10.02 -6.52 -3.01
C ILE A 27 9.01 -7.10 -2.00
N ARG A 28 9.46 -7.51 -0.81
CA ARG A 28 8.57 -8.07 0.23
C ARG A 28 8.01 -7.01 1.20
N ASN A 29 8.50 -5.77 1.12
CA ASN A 29 8.06 -4.69 1.99
C ASN A 29 6.76 -4.07 1.46
N GLY A 30 6.00 -3.42 2.33
CA GLY A 30 4.69 -2.85 1.97
C GLY A 30 4.72 -1.87 0.81
N ILE A 31 5.81 -1.11 0.65
CA ILE A 31 5.87 0.02 -0.28
C ILE A 31 6.96 -0.24 -1.31
N TYR A 32 6.56 -0.47 -2.57
CA TYR A 32 7.50 -0.58 -3.68
C TYR A 32 7.54 0.74 -4.46
N GLN A 33 8.74 1.30 -4.56
CA GLN A 33 9.04 2.50 -5.33
C GLN A 33 10.24 2.26 -6.24
N ARG A 34 10.35 3.03 -7.31
CA ARG A 34 11.52 3.08 -8.18
C ARG A 34 11.83 4.53 -8.54
N ASN A 35 13.08 4.94 -8.34
CA ASN A 35 13.55 6.31 -8.60
C ASN A 35 12.69 7.38 -7.88
N GLY A 36 12.22 7.08 -6.67
CA GLY A 36 11.38 7.99 -5.88
C GLY A 36 9.89 7.92 -6.22
N GLN A 37 9.51 7.29 -7.33
CA GLN A 37 8.11 7.16 -7.72
C GLN A 37 7.48 5.91 -7.09
N LEU A 38 6.32 6.08 -6.47
CA LEU A 38 5.51 4.96 -5.96
C LEU A 38 5.02 4.08 -7.11
N ILE A 39 5.20 2.77 -6.99
CA ILE A 39 4.81 1.80 -8.04
C ILE A 39 3.66 0.91 -7.58
N SER A 40 3.66 0.43 -6.34
CA SER A 40 2.62 -0.47 -5.82
C SER A 40 2.73 -0.63 -4.31
N LEU A 41 1.62 -1.09 -3.71
CA LEU A 41 1.50 -1.27 -2.27
C LEU A 41 1.08 -2.70 -1.92
N LEU A 42 1.53 -3.17 -0.75
CA LEU A 42 1.04 -4.37 -0.08
C LEU A 42 0.44 -3.99 1.27
N THR A 43 -0.62 -4.68 1.66
CA THR A 43 -1.17 -4.67 3.01
C THR A 43 -1.48 -6.11 3.44
N ASP A 44 -1.64 -6.31 4.74
CA ASP A 44 -2.29 -7.49 5.30
C ASP A 44 -3.35 -7.12 6.36
N PHE A 45 -3.69 -5.82 6.45
CA PHE A 45 -4.58 -5.25 7.48
C PHE A 45 -4.23 -5.68 8.91
N GLY A 46 -2.94 -5.84 9.20
CA GLY A 46 -2.45 -6.28 10.50
C GLY A 46 -2.71 -7.75 10.82
N ARG A 47 -3.31 -8.54 9.91
CA ARG A 47 -3.66 -9.95 10.14
C ARG A 47 -2.43 -10.84 10.26
N ILE A 48 -1.38 -10.51 9.53
CA ILE A 48 -0.11 -11.27 9.53
C ILE A 48 0.98 -10.49 10.26
N ASN A 49 1.02 -9.16 10.11
CA ASN A 49 1.96 -8.28 10.81
C ASN A 49 1.20 -7.27 11.69
N PRO A 50 0.91 -7.61 12.96
CA PRO A 50 0.11 -6.75 13.85
C PRO A 50 0.68 -5.35 14.10
N CYS A 51 1.99 -5.16 13.85
CA CYS A 51 2.66 -3.86 13.99
C CYS A 51 2.28 -2.83 12.92
N TYR A 52 1.48 -3.21 11.92
CA TYR A 52 0.90 -2.33 10.92
C TYR A 52 -0.61 -2.56 10.83
N PRO A 53 -1.41 -1.92 11.70
CA PRO A 53 -2.85 -2.03 11.62
C PRO A 53 -3.35 -1.07 10.55
N ASP A 54 -3.15 -1.43 9.29
CA ASP A 54 -3.89 -0.77 8.21
C ASP A 54 -5.38 -1.07 8.40
N LEU A 55 -6.23 -0.09 8.15
CA LEU A 55 -7.66 -0.18 8.41
C LEU A 55 -8.43 0.44 7.27
N TYR A 56 -9.58 -0.15 6.93
CA TYR A 56 -10.57 0.57 6.15
C TYR A 56 -11.07 1.78 6.93
N GLY A 57 -11.37 2.87 6.22
CA GLY A 57 -12.12 3.98 6.77
C GLY A 57 -13.59 3.63 6.94
N ASN A 58 -14.44 4.66 7.05
CA ASN A 58 -15.90 4.48 7.16
C ASN A 58 -16.51 3.82 5.92
N THR A 59 -15.77 3.79 4.80
CA THR A 59 -16.16 3.26 3.50
C THR A 59 -15.08 2.33 2.96
N ALA A 60 -15.49 1.35 2.15
CA ALA A 60 -14.56 0.40 1.51
C ALA A 60 -13.65 1.04 0.44
N ASP A 61 -13.85 2.31 0.14
CA ASP A 61 -13.06 3.10 -0.81
C ASP A 61 -11.94 3.91 -0.15
N THR A 62 -11.77 3.80 1.17
CA THR A 62 -10.78 4.56 1.94
C THR A 62 -9.99 3.61 2.82
N ILE A 63 -8.66 3.74 2.82
CA ILE A 63 -7.76 2.96 3.70
C ILE A 63 -6.84 3.93 4.44
N PHE A 64 -6.69 3.71 5.74
CA PHE A 64 -5.62 4.31 6.54
C PHE A 64 -4.42 3.37 6.51
N TYR A 65 -3.39 3.77 5.78
CA TYR A 65 -2.20 2.98 5.50
C TYR A 65 -1.03 3.44 6.35
N THR A 66 -0.33 2.52 7.01
CA THR A 66 0.80 2.84 7.88
C THR A 66 2.11 2.83 7.09
N GLY A 67 2.95 3.83 7.30
CA GLY A 67 4.23 3.98 6.60
C GLY A 67 5.26 2.90 6.91
N SER A 68 6.39 2.97 6.21
CA SER A 68 7.58 2.13 6.38
C SER A 68 8.30 2.41 7.71
N GLY A 69 8.89 1.34 8.27
CA GLY A 69 9.70 1.38 9.50
C GLY A 69 9.05 0.56 10.61
N ARG A 70 9.69 -0.54 11.03
CA ARG A 70 9.10 -1.52 11.96
C ARG A 70 9.37 -1.24 13.43
N ARG A 71 10.42 -0.49 13.75
CA ARG A 71 10.90 -0.27 15.12
C ARG A 71 11.27 1.19 15.30
N GLY A 72 10.99 1.72 16.50
CA GLY A 72 11.19 3.13 16.84
C GLY A 72 10.39 4.07 15.95
N ASP A 73 10.64 5.36 16.11
CA ASP A 73 10.04 6.41 15.31
C ASP A 73 10.30 6.17 13.81
N GLN A 74 9.25 6.21 13.02
CA GLN A 74 9.38 6.07 11.58
C GLN A 74 10.13 7.28 11.02
N LYS A 75 11.02 7.01 10.07
CA LYS A 75 11.82 8.04 9.40
C LYS A 75 11.17 8.41 8.07
N LEU A 76 11.49 9.59 7.57
CA LEU A 76 11.15 9.99 6.21
C LEU A 76 12.17 9.39 5.21
N ASP A 77 12.18 8.06 5.16
CA ASP A 77 13.00 7.25 4.26
C ASP A 77 12.43 7.24 2.83
N ALA A 78 13.14 6.64 1.88
CA ALA A 78 12.73 6.63 0.48
C ALA A 78 11.30 6.08 0.25
N PRO A 79 10.85 4.99 0.91
CA PRO A 79 9.46 4.55 0.83
C PRO A 79 8.43 5.57 1.34
N ASN A 80 8.63 6.15 2.53
CA ASN A 80 7.70 7.13 3.08
C ASN A 80 7.69 8.43 2.27
N ARG A 81 8.85 8.83 1.74
CA ARG A 81 8.97 9.96 0.81
C ARG A 81 8.15 9.70 -0.47
N ALA A 82 8.26 8.52 -1.07
CA ALA A 82 7.51 8.19 -2.28
C ALA A 82 5.99 8.25 -2.09
N LEU A 83 5.49 7.91 -0.89
CA LEU A 83 4.07 8.07 -0.55
C LEU A 83 3.66 9.54 -0.45
N LEU A 84 4.49 10.41 0.15
CA LEU A 84 4.22 11.86 0.20
C LEU A 84 4.26 12.48 -1.20
N ASP A 85 5.26 12.12 -2.00
CA ASP A 85 5.40 12.64 -3.36
C ASP A 85 4.22 12.20 -4.25
N ALA A 86 3.69 10.99 -4.00
CA ALA A 86 2.48 10.47 -4.68
C ALA A 86 1.22 11.31 -4.41
N VAL A 87 1.14 12.04 -3.30
CA VAL A 87 0.03 12.99 -3.04
C VAL A 87 0.05 14.12 -4.07
N ALA A 88 1.22 14.67 -4.37
CA ALA A 88 1.35 15.82 -5.26
C ALA A 88 1.13 15.48 -6.74
N ILE A 89 1.49 14.27 -7.17
CA ILE A 89 1.37 13.84 -8.56
C ILE A 89 0.08 13.06 -8.86
N GLU A 90 -0.75 12.83 -7.85
CA GLU A 90 -2.05 12.14 -7.92
C GLU A 90 -2.01 10.78 -8.66
N ILE A 91 -0.92 10.04 -8.49
CA ILE A 91 -0.74 8.74 -9.17
C ILE A 91 -1.62 7.66 -8.52
N SER A 92 -2.28 6.87 -9.36
CA SER A 92 -2.94 5.64 -8.97
C SER A 92 -2.00 4.45 -9.08
N VAL A 93 -1.87 3.67 -8.01
CA VAL A 93 -1.03 2.46 -7.97
C VAL A 93 -1.84 1.25 -7.51
N PRO A 94 -1.48 0.02 -7.95
CA PRO A 94 -2.16 -1.18 -7.49
C PRO A 94 -1.83 -1.47 -6.02
N LEU A 95 -2.84 -1.89 -5.27
CA LEU A 95 -2.74 -2.36 -3.90
C LEU A 95 -3.09 -3.85 -3.83
N PHE A 96 -2.26 -4.62 -3.13
CA PHE A 96 -2.47 -6.05 -2.93
C PHE A 96 -2.59 -6.39 -1.45
N ASN A 97 -3.60 -7.18 -1.11
CA ASN A 97 -3.82 -7.68 0.24
C ASN A 97 -3.29 -9.11 0.37
N LYS A 98 -2.41 -9.36 1.35
CA LYS A 98 -1.90 -10.69 1.65
C LYS A 98 -2.91 -11.46 2.47
N LEU A 99 -3.48 -12.53 1.90
CA LEU A 99 -4.41 -13.40 2.61
C LEU A 99 -3.69 -14.54 3.34
N SER A 100 -2.71 -15.16 2.65
CA SER A 100 -1.85 -16.20 3.21
C SER A 100 -0.58 -16.33 2.36
N VAL A 101 0.31 -17.28 2.69
CA VAL A 101 1.43 -17.61 1.81
C VAL A 101 0.89 -17.99 0.43
N GLY A 102 1.41 -17.34 -0.62
CA GLY A 102 1.03 -17.59 -2.02
C GLY A 102 -0.34 -17.07 -2.45
N ARG A 103 -1.19 -16.59 -1.53
CA ARG A 103 -2.54 -16.08 -1.84
C ARG A 103 -2.64 -14.59 -1.56
N TRP A 104 -2.90 -13.84 -2.62
CA TRP A 104 -3.03 -12.40 -2.58
C TRP A 104 -4.37 -12.01 -3.22
N GLU A 105 -4.91 -10.88 -2.78
CA GLU A 105 -6.10 -10.28 -3.35
C GLU A 105 -5.70 -8.95 -3.99
N PHE A 106 -6.13 -8.72 -5.23
CA PHE A 106 -5.97 -7.42 -5.86
C PHE A 106 -7.10 -6.48 -5.39
N LEU A 107 -6.76 -5.40 -4.69
CA LEU A 107 -7.75 -4.45 -4.16
C LEU A 107 -8.12 -3.33 -5.15
N GLY A 108 -7.61 -3.41 -6.38
CA GLY A 108 -7.75 -2.34 -7.38
C GLY A 108 -6.64 -1.30 -7.28
N PHE A 109 -6.91 -0.15 -7.90
CA PHE A 109 -6.00 0.99 -7.94
C PHE A 109 -6.38 2.03 -6.88
N TRP A 110 -5.35 2.62 -6.27
CA TRP A 110 -5.49 3.52 -5.13
C TRP A 110 -4.53 4.70 -5.29
N ARG A 111 -5.01 5.89 -4.91
CA ARG A 111 -4.22 7.11 -4.83
C ARG A 111 -3.97 7.50 -3.37
N VAL A 112 -2.82 8.12 -3.10
CA VAL A 112 -2.52 8.71 -1.78
C VAL A 112 -3.12 10.11 -1.73
N LEU A 113 -3.97 10.39 -0.75
CA LEU A 113 -4.61 11.70 -0.57
C LEU A 113 -3.88 12.60 0.42
N ASP A 114 -3.32 12.00 1.47
CA ASP A 114 -2.69 12.73 2.57
C ASP A 114 -1.68 11.83 3.29
N GLY A 115 -0.74 12.46 4.01
CA GLY A 115 0.27 11.80 4.83
C GLY A 115 0.59 12.63 6.07
N LYS A 116 0.37 12.05 7.26
CA LYS A 116 0.61 12.71 8.54
C LYS A 116 1.62 11.93 9.37
N TYR A 117 2.48 12.66 10.07
CA TYR A 117 3.39 12.09 11.05
C TYR A 117 2.79 12.28 12.45
N ILE A 118 2.32 11.21 13.05
CA ILE A 118 1.56 11.24 14.31
C ILE A 118 2.17 10.31 15.35
N PHE A 119 1.91 10.60 16.62
CA PHE A 119 2.23 9.68 17.71
C PHE A 119 1.14 8.59 17.78
N ASP A 120 1.55 7.32 17.74
CA ASP A 120 0.67 6.17 17.93
C ASP A 120 0.84 5.66 19.36
N GLU A 121 -0.17 5.90 20.20
CA GLU A 121 -0.14 5.55 21.62
C GLU A 121 -0.03 4.04 21.86
N LYS A 122 -0.57 3.20 20.96
CA LYS A 122 -0.52 1.74 21.11
C LYS A 122 0.88 1.21 20.85
N ALA A 123 1.58 1.84 19.90
CA ALA A 123 2.95 1.47 19.53
C ALA A 123 4.02 2.27 20.29
N ASP A 124 3.61 3.29 21.06
CA ASP A 124 4.46 4.21 21.83
C ASP A 124 5.60 4.83 21.00
N ARG A 125 5.24 5.41 19.84
CA ARG A 125 6.21 5.95 18.87
C ARG A 125 5.55 6.80 17.80
N MET A 126 6.36 7.57 17.09
CA MET A 126 5.94 8.29 15.90
C MET A 126 5.81 7.36 14.68
N VAL A 127 4.70 7.50 13.96
CA VAL A 127 4.42 6.76 12.72
C VAL A 127 3.87 7.69 11.63
N TRP A 128 4.13 7.35 10.39
CA TRP A 128 3.44 7.91 9.25
C TRP A 128 2.11 7.19 9.04
N LYS A 129 1.04 7.96 8.90
CA LYS A 129 -0.28 7.50 8.48
C LYS A 129 -0.68 8.20 7.20
N PHE A 130 -1.02 7.41 6.20
CA PHE A 130 -1.43 7.88 4.89
C PHE A 130 -2.89 7.54 4.66
N THR A 131 -3.62 8.45 4.02
CA THR A 131 -5.00 8.18 3.58
C THR A 131 -4.97 7.78 2.12
N LEU A 132 -5.41 6.56 1.82
CA LEU A 132 -5.57 6.07 0.46
C LEU A 132 -7.03 6.15 0.06
N LYS A 133 -7.28 6.49 -1.21
CA LYS A 133 -8.60 6.47 -1.82
C LYS A 133 -8.60 5.56 -3.04
N LYS A 134 -9.60 4.69 -3.12
CA LYS A 134 -9.81 3.83 -4.28
C LYS A 134 -10.15 4.69 -5.50
N THR A 135 -9.57 4.34 -6.64
CA THR A 135 -9.88 4.98 -7.92
C THR A 135 -10.64 3.99 -8.79
N GLU A 136 -11.66 4.48 -9.48
CA GLU A 136 -12.24 3.72 -10.59
C GLU A 136 -11.23 3.77 -11.76
N LEU A 137 -11.06 2.64 -12.45
CA LEU A 137 -10.34 2.65 -13.72
C LEU A 137 -11.22 3.43 -14.71
N CYS A 138 -10.72 4.58 -15.19
CA CYS A 138 -11.30 5.26 -16.35
C CYS A 138 -11.15 4.39 -17.61
#